data_AF-A0A8H7BTI0-F1
#
_entry.id   AF-A0A8H7BTI0-F1
#
_cell.length_a   1.000
_cell.length_b   1.000
_cell.length_c   1.000
_cell.angle_alpha   90.00
_cell.angle_beta   90.00
_cell.angle_gamma   90.00
#
_symmetry.space_group_name_H-M   'P 1'
#
loop_
_entity.id
_entity.type
_entity.pdbx_description
1 polymer ?
#
loop_
_entity_poly.entity_id
_entity_poly.type
_entity_poly.pdbx_seq_one_letter_code
_entity_poly.pdbx_strand_id
1 'polypeptide(L)'
;MKQFAADCYIAAHELVEFDVVSPTTVETLVLMHLYLMATGAEGEGRNLFCLAVRQLGMLERRKRSAMEKQDFQRLRHWMIRLDLREAINSRTAPIMQPKPSSMPTIEKTEGEDDDAWWTLQTEITGLRLVNSEYLDVEQLESWRESFSHKINGRTTLRLHSIYFTGRLKTHQADMMRALTPSDTKLQKQDWTDYFDQRIGENYNASVDDALQLSIQAALGLVQVIALLFQSNDRCMLPELMNVLSDACSALYFGGRMVTDPQLVQQAQSAIKFLVDIFESSASMMQLPRVFQFVEKWRQLHDSP
;
A
#
# COMPACT_ATOMS: atom_id res chain seq x y z
N MET A 1 8.93 14.40 -20.88
CA MET A 1 8.96 14.29 -19.40
C MET A 1 9.99 13.28 -18.90
N LYS A 2 10.11 12.06 -19.45
CA LYS A 2 11.13 11.08 -19.01
C LYS A 2 12.57 11.60 -19.09
N GLN A 3 12.93 12.33 -20.16
CA GLN A 3 14.26 12.92 -20.32
C GLN A 3 14.59 13.95 -19.24
N PHE A 4 13.70 14.91 -18.99
CA PHE A 4 13.90 15.93 -17.96
C PHE A 4 14.13 15.32 -16.56
N ALA A 5 13.33 14.31 -16.18
CA ALA A 5 13.52 13.63 -14.89
C ALA A 5 14.88 12.89 -14.82
N ALA A 6 15.33 12.29 -15.93
CA ALA A 6 16.65 11.68 -16.02
C ALA A 6 17.78 12.73 -15.92
N ASP A 7 17.65 13.85 -16.62
CA ASP A 7 18.62 14.95 -16.57
C ASP A 7 18.71 15.53 -15.15
N CYS A 8 17.57 15.71 -14.47
CA CYS A 8 17.54 16.13 -13.06
C CYS A 8 18.18 15.11 -12.13
N TYR A 9 17.97 13.81 -12.36
CA TYR A 9 18.62 12.76 -11.57
C TYR A 9 20.14 12.79 -11.74
N ILE A 10 20.63 12.91 -12.99
CA ILE A 10 22.06 12.99 -13.30
C ILE A 10 22.66 14.23 -12.65
N ALA A 11 22.04 15.40 -12.82
CA ALA A 11 22.50 16.64 -12.19
C ALA A 11 22.52 16.54 -10.66
N ALA A 12 21.48 15.97 -10.05
CA ALA A 12 21.46 15.75 -8.60
C ALA A 12 22.59 14.79 -8.16
N HIS A 13 22.81 13.71 -8.89
CA HIS A 13 23.89 12.77 -8.61
C HIS A 13 25.28 13.40 -8.71
N GLU A 14 25.49 14.32 -9.66
CA GLU A 14 26.75 15.05 -9.83
C GLU A 14 26.97 16.14 -8.77
N LEU A 15 25.90 16.76 -8.28
CA LEU A 15 25.96 17.88 -7.35
C LEU A 15 25.86 17.47 -5.88
N VAL A 16 25.32 16.29 -5.58
CA VAL A 16 25.16 15.81 -4.20
C VAL A 16 26.52 15.41 -3.64
N GLU A 17 26.97 16.18 -2.65
CA GLU A 17 28.08 15.80 -1.79
C GLU A 17 27.59 14.81 -0.73
N PHE A 18 27.70 13.50 -1.01
CA PHE A 18 27.21 12.43 -0.13
C PHE A 18 27.78 12.46 1.31
N ASP A 19 28.92 13.11 1.51
CA ASP A 19 29.57 13.27 2.82
C ASP A 19 29.02 14.47 3.63
N VAL A 20 28.34 15.41 2.98
CA VAL A 20 27.78 16.59 3.63
C VAL A 20 26.41 16.29 4.19
N VAL A 21 26.30 16.30 5.52
CA VAL A 21 25.04 16.05 6.23
C VAL A 21 24.26 17.35 6.40
N SER A 22 23.30 17.57 5.49
CA SER A 22 22.39 18.71 5.50
C SER A 22 20.93 18.27 5.23
N PRO A 23 19.91 19.07 5.59
CA PRO A 23 18.52 18.75 5.28
C PRO A 23 18.28 18.61 3.78
N THR A 24 18.87 19.51 2.98
CA THR A 24 18.82 19.47 1.52
C THR A 24 19.43 18.19 0.98
N THR A 25 20.57 17.74 1.51
CA THR A 25 21.18 16.46 1.11
C THR A 25 20.21 15.30 1.37
N VAL A 26 19.58 15.25 2.54
CA VAL A 26 18.60 14.20 2.88
C VAL A 26 17.42 14.23 1.91
N GLU A 27 16.84 15.41 1.65
CA GLU A 27 15.74 15.57 0.70
C GLU A 27 16.14 15.13 -0.72
N THR A 28 17.32 15.52 -1.19
CA THR A 28 17.81 15.13 -2.52
C THR A 28 18.01 13.62 -2.61
N LEU A 29 18.57 12.99 -1.58
CA LEU A 29 18.72 11.52 -1.53
C LEU A 29 17.36 10.81 -1.59
N VAL A 30 16.33 11.32 -0.90
CA VAL A 30 14.98 10.76 -0.96
C VAL A 30 14.35 10.95 -2.35
N LEU A 31 14.52 12.12 -2.98
CA LEU A 31 14.02 12.38 -4.33
C LEU A 31 14.71 11.50 -5.39
N MET A 32 16.03 11.31 -5.27
CA MET A 32 16.79 10.40 -6.13
C MET A 32 16.32 8.95 -5.94
N HIS A 33 16.10 8.52 -4.70
CA HIS A 33 15.50 7.23 -4.39
C HIS A 33 14.12 7.07 -5.06
N LEU A 34 13.21 8.04 -4.92
CA LEU A 34 11.89 8.01 -5.57
C LEU A 34 11.98 7.88 -7.09
N TYR A 35 12.93 8.59 -7.72
CA TYR A 35 13.17 8.48 -9.16
C TYR A 35 13.63 7.06 -9.55
N LEU A 36 14.57 6.48 -8.82
CA LEU A 36 15.06 5.12 -9.08
C LEU A 36 13.96 4.06 -8.88
N MET A 37 13.11 4.23 -7.88
CA MET A 37 11.94 3.37 -7.66
C MET A 37 10.93 3.46 -8.81
N ALA A 38 10.74 4.66 -9.38
CA ALA A 38 9.86 4.86 -10.53
C ALA A 38 10.43 4.29 -11.84
N THR A 39 11.76 4.20 -11.97
CA THR A 39 12.44 3.70 -13.17
C THR A 39 12.84 2.21 -13.08
N GLY A 40 12.65 1.58 -11.92
CA GLY A 40 12.87 0.13 -11.72
C GLY A 40 14.25 -0.25 -11.19
N ALA A 41 15.06 0.71 -10.75
CA ALA A 41 16.37 0.50 -10.16
C ALA A 41 16.29 0.38 -8.62
N GLU A 42 15.47 -0.56 -8.13
CA GLU A 42 15.08 -0.63 -6.71
C GLU A 42 16.27 -0.83 -5.74
N GLY A 43 17.29 -1.60 -6.15
CA GLY A 43 18.46 -1.88 -5.32
C GLY A 43 19.29 -0.62 -5.01
N GLU A 44 19.59 0.18 -6.03
CA GLU A 44 20.31 1.45 -5.88
C GLU A 44 19.44 2.47 -5.12
N GLY A 45 18.14 2.53 -5.43
CA GLY A 45 17.18 3.36 -4.72
C GLY A 45 17.17 3.09 -3.22
N ARG A 46 17.16 1.81 -2.81
CA ARG A 46 17.16 1.44 -1.39
C ARG A 46 18.45 1.85 -0.67
N ASN A 47 19.59 1.82 -1.34
CA ASN A 47 20.87 2.29 -0.78
C ASN A 47 20.83 3.80 -0.49
N LEU A 48 20.31 4.60 -1.42
CA LEU A 48 20.15 6.05 -1.22
C LEU A 48 19.21 6.36 -0.07
N PHE A 49 18.09 5.62 0.05
CA PHE A 49 17.17 5.79 1.16
C PHE A 49 17.80 5.44 2.51
N CYS A 50 18.55 4.33 2.61
CA CYS A 50 19.31 3.98 3.80
C CYS A 50 20.30 5.08 4.21
N LEU A 51 21.00 5.69 3.24
CA LEU A 51 21.90 6.81 3.50
C LEU A 51 21.14 8.04 4.02
N ALA A 52 20.00 8.37 3.40
CA ALA A 52 19.13 9.46 3.86
C ALA A 52 18.66 9.25 5.31
N VAL A 53 18.24 8.03 5.67
CA VAL A 53 17.83 7.67 7.04
C VAL A 53 18.97 7.86 8.03
N ARG A 54 20.19 7.43 7.67
CA ARG A 54 21.38 7.61 8.51
C ARG A 54 21.70 9.10 8.72
N GLN A 55 21.69 9.89 7.65
CA GLN A 55 21.96 11.33 7.70
C GLN A 55 20.90 12.08 8.50
N LEU A 56 19.61 11.77 8.32
CA LEU A 56 18.53 12.33 9.15
C LEU A 56 18.76 12.02 10.63
N GLY A 57 19.15 10.79 10.97
CA GLY A 57 19.49 10.42 12.34
C GLY A 57 20.64 11.23 12.94
N MET A 58 21.59 11.66 12.12
CA MET A 58 22.67 12.57 12.53
C MET A 58 22.19 14.00 12.73
N LEU A 59 21.37 14.53 11.81
CA LEU A 59 20.75 15.85 11.94
C LEU A 59 19.89 15.95 13.21
N GLU A 60 19.10 14.91 13.50
CA GLU A 60 18.27 14.85 14.70
C GLU A 60 19.08 14.87 16.01
N ARG A 61 20.34 14.43 16.01
CA ARG A 61 21.20 14.49 17.21
C ARG A 61 21.84 15.87 17.39
N ARG A 62 21.97 16.64 16.31
CA ARG A 62 22.62 17.96 16.29
C ARG A 62 21.68 19.13 16.60
N LYS A 63 20.40 18.87 16.92
CA LYS A 63 19.31 19.85 17.15
C LYS A 63 19.75 21.04 18.02
N ARG A 64 19.62 22.28 17.52
CA ARG A 64 19.95 23.52 18.27
C ARG A 64 18.73 24.41 18.54
N SER A 65 17.75 24.49 17.64
CA SER A 65 16.56 25.34 17.81
C SER A 65 15.23 24.57 17.79
N ALA A 66 14.14 25.22 18.21
CA ALA A 66 12.78 24.65 18.18
C ALA A 66 12.20 24.55 16.75
N MET A 67 12.53 25.50 15.87
CA MET A 67 12.07 25.50 14.48
C MET A 67 12.70 24.35 13.68
N GLU A 68 14.02 24.15 13.81
CA GLU A 68 14.71 23.00 13.20
C GLU A 68 14.15 21.65 13.68
N LYS A 69 13.63 21.58 14.92
CA LYS A 69 13.00 20.36 15.42
C LYS A 69 11.71 20.03 14.65
N GLN A 70 10.91 21.04 14.32
CA GLN A 70 9.65 20.86 13.58
C GLN A 70 9.93 20.43 12.14
N ASP A 71 10.89 21.06 11.47
CA ASP A 71 11.25 20.72 10.09
C ASP A 71 11.83 19.30 9.98
N PHE A 72 12.70 18.90 10.91
CA PHE A 72 13.20 17.52 10.95
C PHE A 72 12.10 16.51 11.29
N GLN A 73 11.12 16.88 12.11
CA GLN A 73 9.95 16.05 12.32
C GLN A 73 9.14 15.90 11.03
N ARG A 74 8.86 16.98 10.30
CA ARG A 74 8.14 16.92 9.01
C ARG A 74 8.87 16.01 8.01
N LEU A 75 10.17 16.20 7.84
CA LEU A 75 11.02 15.35 6.99
C LEU A 75 11.00 13.88 7.43
N ARG A 76 11.13 13.62 8.74
CA ARG A 76 11.02 12.27 9.31
C ARG A 76 9.67 11.61 9.00
N HIS A 77 8.57 12.32 9.18
CA HIS A 77 7.24 11.77 8.94
C HIS A 77 7.02 11.49 7.45
N TRP A 78 7.49 12.36 6.56
CA TRP A 78 7.46 12.12 5.12
C TRP A 78 8.22 10.85 4.75
N MET A 79 9.45 10.68 5.28
CA MET A 79 10.26 9.48 5.03
C MET A 79 9.65 8.21 5.64
N ILE A 80 9.08 8.27 6.85
CA ILE A 80 8.36 7.13 7.45
C ILE A 80 7.16 6.74 6.60
N ARG A 81 6.38 7.72 6.10
CA ARG A 81 5.23 7.43 5.23
C ARG A 81 5.69 6.73 3.96
N LEU A 82 6.78 7.21 3.35
CA LEU A 82 7.34 6.60 2.15
C LEU A 82 7.76 5.15 2.42
N ASP A 83 8.60 4.94 3.42
CA ASP A 83 9.13 3.62 3.80
C ASP A 83 8.02 2.61 4.13
N LEU A 84 6.96 3.03 4.83
CA LEU A 84 5.83 2.15 5.12
C LEU A 84 5.04 1.77 3.86
N ARG A 85 4.80 2.73 2.94
CA ARG A 85 4.12 2.44 1.67
C ARG A 85 4.95 1.48 0.82
N GLU A 86 6.26 1.69 0.75
CA GLU A 86 7.17 0.78 0.05
C GLU A 86 7.23 -0.60 0.69
N ALA A 87 7.27 -0.68 2.02
CA ALA A 87 7.25 -1.93 2.77
C ALA A 87 5.98 -2.75 2.45
N ILE A 88 4.81 -2.10 2.42
CA ILE A 88 3.56 -2.73 2.01
C ILE A 88 3.64 -3.24 0.57
N ASN A 89 4.12 -2.42 -0.36
CA ASN A 89 4.16 -2.75 -1.78
C ASN A 89 5.16 -3.85 -2.14
N SER A 90 6.32 -3.86 -1.47
CA SER A 90 7.40 -4.83 -1.68
C SER A 90 7.30 -6.05 -0.76
N ARG A 91 6.34 -6.04 0.18
CA ARG A 91 6.22 -7.03 1.26
C ARG A 91 7.52 -7.18 2.05
N THR A 92 8.24 -6.08 2.26
CA THR A 92 9.48 -6.07 3.04
C THR A 92 9.30 -5.34 4.37
N ALA A 93 10.19 -5.59 5.32
CA ALA A 93 10.17 -4.84 6.57
C ALA A 93 10.56 -3.37 6.32
N PRO A 94 9.91 -2.42 7.02
CA PRO A 94 10.23 -1.01 6.91
C PRO A 94 11.61 -0.76 7.53
N ILE A 95 12.40 0.13 6.91
CA ILE A 95 13.74 0.50 7.38
C ILE A 95 13.64 1.45 8.59
N MET A 96 12.69 2.38 8.55
CA MET A 96 12.50 3.38 9.59
C MET A 96 11.56 2.86 10.67
N GLN A 97 12.10 2.74 11.88
CA GLN A 97 11.25 2.51 13.04
C GLN A 97 10.53 3.81 13.46
N PRO A 98 9.22 3.73 13.69
CA PRO A 98 8.48 4.82 14.29
C PRO A 98 8.88 4.99 15.75
N LYS A 99 9.44 6.15 16.11
CA LYS A 99 9.78 6.44 17.51
C LYS A 99 8.48 6.72 18.28
N PRO A 100 8.17 6.00 19.37
CA PRO A 100 6.95 6.23 20.16
C PRO A 100 6.94 7.61 20.84
N SER A 101 8.11 8.16 21.17
CA SER A 101 8.27 9.48 21.81
C SER A 101 8.17 10.68 20.87
N SER A 102 7.87 10.46 19.58
CA SER A 102 7.71 11.54 18.58
C SER A 102 6.29 11.71 18.05
N MET A 103 5.31 10.99 18.61
CA MET A 103 3.90 11.31 18.42
C MET A 103 3.58 12.44 19.40
N PRO A 104 3.29 13.67 18.97
CA PRO A 104 2.70 14.64 19.87
C PRO A 104 1.39 14.04 20.36
N THR A 105 1.19 14.01 21.67
CA THR A 105 -0.15 13.98 22.24
C THR A 105 -0.93 15.08 21.56
N ILE A 106 -2.12 14.78 21.04
CA ILE A 106 -2.97 15.71 20.29
C ILE A 106 -3.36 16.87 21.23
N GLU A 107 -2.49 17.86 21.38
CA GLU A 107 -2.89 19.19 21.82
C GLU A 107 -3.35 19.90 20.56
N LYS A 108 -4.67 19.94 20.41
CA LYS A 108 -5.38 20.69 19.37
C LYS A 108 -4.92 22.14 19.43
N THR A 109 -4.06 22.55 18.52
CA THR A 109 -4.07 23.95 18.11
C THR A 109 -5.28 24.16 17.18
N GLU A 110 -5.81 25.36 17.14
CA GLU A 110 -6.92 25.71 16.25
C GLU A 110 -6.32 26.35 14.99
N GLY A 111 -6.34 25.65 13.85
CA GLY A 111 -5.88 26.16 12.56
C GLY A 111 -5.89 25.13 11.42
N GLU A 112 -5.85 25.59 10.16
CA GLU A 112 -5.79 24.74 8.95
C GLU A 112 -4.57 23.80 8.92
N ASP A 113 -3.48 24.15 9.62
CA ASP A 113 -2.26 23.33 9.74
C ASP A 113 -2.50 22.06 10.60
N ASP A 114 -3.48 22.07 11.50
CA ASP A 114 -3.82 20.92 12.36
C ASP A 114 -4.49 19.78 11.57
N ASP A 115 -5.27 20.10 10.53
CA ASP A 115 -5.93 19.08 9.71
C ASP A 115 -4.95 18.34 8.79
N ALA A 116 -3.94 19.03 8.25
CA ALA A 116 -2.88 18.42 7.45
C ALA A 116 -1.99 17.51 8.31
N TRP A 117 -1.66 17.96 9.52
CA TRP A 117 -0.86 17.19 10.47
C TRP A 117 -1.59 15.96 10.99
N TRP A 118 -2.83 16.13 11.44
CA TRP A 118 -3.68 15.02 11.88
C TRP A 118 -3.87 13.98 10.78
N THR A 119 -4.11 14.43 9.54
CA THR A 119 -4.22 13.56 8.36
C THR A 119 -2.98 12.68 8.19
N LEU A 120 -1.79 13.29 8.20
CA LEU A 120 -0.53 12.58 8.02
C LEU A 120 -0.31 11.57 9.13
N GLN A 121 -0.63 11.93 10.37
CA GLN A 121 -0.50 11.06 11.52
C GLN A 121 -1.46 9.87 11.46
N THR A 122 -2.73 10.10 11.08
CA THR A 122 -3.73 9.05 10.88
C THR A 122 -3.32 8.10 9.76
N GLU A 123 -2.77 8.63 8.67
CA GLU A 123 -2.27 7.83 7.55
C GLU A 123 -1.08 6.96 7.98
N ILE A 124 -0.08 7.54 8.65
CA ILE A 124 1.08 6.80 9.18
C ILE A 124 0.64 5.72 10.16
N THR A 125 -0.36 6.00 11.00
CA THR A 125 -0.92 5.03 11.95
C THR A 125 -1.54 3.85 11.20
N GLY A 126 -2.36 4.10 10.19
CA GLY A 126 -2.95 3.06 9.35
C GLY A 126 -1.90 2.22 8.62
N LEU A 127 -0.92 2.87 7.98
CA LEU A 127 0.17 2.18 7.29
C LEU A 127 0.99 1.28 8.24
N ARG A 128 1.21 1.71 9.49
CA ARG A 128 1.86 0.88 10.51
C ARG A 128 1.03 -0.33 10.88
N LEU A 129 -0.28 -0.14 11.11
CA LEU A 129 -1.18 -1.26 11.40
C LEU A 129 -1.11 -2.29 10.28
N VAL A 130 -1.29 -1.86 9.03
CA VAL A 130 -1.23 -2.74 7.86
C VAL A 130 0.12 -3.45 7.73
N ASN A 131 1.22 -2.79 8.09
CA ASN A 131 2.56 -3.38 8.02
C ASN A 131 2.94 -4.22 9.26
N SER A 132 2.08 -4.29 10.28
CA SER A 132 2.28 -5.17 11.43
C SER A 132 2.37 -6.63 10.99
N GLU A 133 3.20 -7.40 11.70
CA GLU A 133 3.29 -8.86 11.56
C GLU A 133 2.00 -9.53 12.04
N TYR A 134 1.39 -8.97 13.09
CA TYR A 134 0.11 -9.38 13.66
C TYR A 134 -0.88 -8.23 13.47
N LEU A 135 -1.52 -8.19 12.30
CA LEU A 135 -2.58 -7.24 12.03
C LEU A 135 -3.90 -7.77 12.64
N ASP A 136 -4.37 -7.07 13.67
CA ASP A 136 -5.67 -7.33 14.28
C ASP A 136 -6.78 -6.56 13.56
N VAL A 137 -7.85 -7.27 13.18
CA VAL A 137 -9.01 -6.68 12.49
C VAL A 137 -9.71 -5.67 13.39
N GLU A 138 -9.80 -5.90 14.69
CA GLU A 138 -10.47 -4.98 15.62
C GLU A 138 -9.73 -3.64 15.69
N GLN A 139 -8.39 -3.67 15.72
CA GLN A 139 -7.57 -2.46 15.65
C GLN A 139 -7.75 -1.73 14.32
N LEU A 140 -7.88 -2.45 13.21
CA LEU A 140 -8.09 -1.87 11.89
C LEU A 140 -9.48 -1.22 11.78
N GLU A 141 -10.53 -1.83 12.33
CA GLU A 141 -11.87 -1.25 12.40
C GLU A 141 -11.91 -0.02 13.31
N SER A 142 -11.32 -0.10 14.51
CA SER A 142 -11.22 1.04 15.43
C SER A 142 -10.47 2.22 14.80
N TRP A 143 -9.39 1.94 14.07
CA TRP A 143 -8.68 2.95 13.30
C TRP A 143 -9.56 3.54 12.18
N ARG A 144 -10.34 2.72 11.46
CA ARG A 144 -11.30 3.19 10.47
C ARG A 144 -12.35 4.13 11.05
N GLU A 145 -12.92 3.75 12.20
CA GLU A 145 -13.92 4.55 12.92
C GLU A 145 -13.39 5.95 13.28
N SER A 146 -12.09 6.05 13.59
CA SER A 146 -11.45 7.32 13.95
C SER A 146 -11.45 8.38 12.83
N PHE A 147 -11.62 7.98 11.56
CA PHE A 147 -11.66 8.90 10.42
C PHE A 147 -12.93 8.81 9.58
N SER A 148 -13.84 7.87 9.85
CA SER A 148 -15.06 7.67 9.07
C SER A 148 -16.08 8.81 9.16
N HIS A 149 -16.01 9.66 10.18
CA HIS A 149 -16.86 10.84 10.30
C HIS A 149 -16.33 12.07 9.54
N LYS A 150 -15.07 12.05 9.11
CA LYS A 150 -14.46 13.10 8.29
C LYS A 150 -14.54 12.71 6.82
N ILE A 151 -15.77 12.59 6.32
CA ILE A 151 -16.04 12.36 4.89
C ILE A 151 -16.02 13.71 4.21
N ASN A 152 -14.85 14.15 3.75
CA ASN A 152 -14.74 15.00 2.58
C ASN A 152 -13.28 15.07 2.10
N GLY A 153 -13.08 14.65 0.84
CA GLY A 153 -11.86 14.93 0.10
C GLY A 153 -10.93 13.75 -0.15
N ARG A 154 -9.84 14.07 -0.84
CA ARG A 154 -8.80 13.15 -1.34
C ARG A 154 -8.15 12.31 -0.24
N THR A 155 -7.99 12.89 0.94
CA THR A 155 -7.42 12.24 2.11
C THR A 155 -8.23 11.03 2.56
N THR A 156 -9.55 11.16 2.63
CA THR A 156 -10.42 10.06 3.10
C THR A 156 -10.32 8.85 2.17
N LEU A 157 -10.21 9.06 0.85
CA LEU A 157 -10.00 7.98 -0.11
C LEU A 157 -8.66 7.25 0.09
N ARG A 158 -7.59 7.99 0.45
CA ARG A 158 -6.29 7.40 0.83
C ARG A 158 -6.39 6.52 2.08
N LEU A 159 -7.09 7.01 3.10
CA LEU A 159 -7.28 6.23 4.32
C LEU A 159 -8.13 4.97 4.06
N HIS A 160 -9.17 5.07 3.23
CA HIS A 160 -9.93 3.90 2.79
C HIS A 160 -9.10 2.90 1.98
N SER A 161 -8.20 3.36 1.09
CA SER A 161 -7.33 2.42 0.37
C SER A 161 -6.40 1.66 1.33
N ILE A 162 -5.88 2.33 2.36
CA ILE A 162 -5.05 1.68 3.39
C ILE A 162 -5.90 0.66 4.17
N TYR A 163 -7.12 1.03 4.56
CA TYR A 163 -8.06 0.13 5.24
C TYR A 163 -8.31 -1.16 4.45
N PHE A 164 -8.69 -1.04 3.17
CA PHE A 164 -8.96 -2.22 2.34
C PHE A 164 -7.70 -3.04 2.06
N THR A 165 -6.53 -2.39 1.96
CA THR A 165 -5.24 -3.10 1.90
C THR A 165 -5.02 -3.96 3.14
N GLY A 166 -5.31 -3.40 4.34
CA GLY A 166 -5.25 -4.14 5.60
C GLY A 166 -6.19 -5.33 5.62
N ARG A 167 -7.46 -5.13 5.26
CA ARG A 167 -8.46 -6.21 5.18
C ARG A 167 -8.02 -7.33 4.24
N LEU A 168 -7.54 -6.99 3.04
CA LEU A 168 -7.02 -7.98 2.10
C LEU A 168 -5.86 -8.78 2.69
N LYS A 169 -4.91 -8.10 3.36
CA LYS A 169 -3.77 -8.77 4.01
C LYS A 169 -4.20 -9.71 5.13
N THR A 170 -5.16 -9.30 5.97
CA THR A 170 -5.69 -10.16 7.04
C THR A 170 -6.36 -11.40 6.44
N HIS A 171 -7.25 -11.21 5.47
CA HIS A 171 -7.99 -12.34 4.89
C HIS A 171 -7.08 -13.30 4.13
N GLN A 172 -6.03 -12.80 3.46
CA GLN A 172 -4.98 -13.66 2.90
C GLN A 172 -4.27 -14.47 3.97
N ALA A 173 -3.94 -13.86 5.12
CA ALA A 173 -3.31 -14.58 6.22
C ALA A 173 -4.27 -15.61 6.85
N ASP A 174 -5.57 -15.29 6.95
CA ASP A 174 -6.60 -16.20 7.44
C ASP A 174 -6.80 -17.38 6.48
N MET A 175 -6.85 -17.15 5.17
CA MET A 175 -6.85 -18.19 4.14
C MET A 175 -5.62 -19.09 4.26
N MET A 176 -4.41 -18.52 4.36
CA MET A 176 -3.18 -19.32 4.51
C MET A 176 -3.18 -20.12 5.81
N ARG A 177 -3.69 -19.56 6.92
CA ARG A 177 -3.84 -20.29 8.18
C ARG A 177 -4.85 -21.43 8.07
N ALA A 178 -5.99 -21.20 7.41
CA ALA A 178 -6.97 -22.24 7.15
C ALA A 178 -6.40 -23.36 6.27
N LEU A 179 -5.60 -23.01 5.25
CA LEU A 179 -4.94 -23.97 4.35
C LEU A 179 -3.74 -24.71 4.98
N THR A 180 -3.24 -24.25 6.13
CA THR A 180 -2.11 -24.91 6.81
C THR A 180 -2.67 -26.03 7.69
N PRO A 181 -2.46 -27.31 7.36
CA PRO A 181 -3.06 -28.39 8.12
C PRO A 181 -2.49 -28.43 9.54
N SER A 182 -3.35 -28.21 10.53
CA SER A 182 -3.06 -28.43 11.95
C SER A 182 -2.82 -29.93 12.26
N ASP A 183 -3.22 -30.81 11.34
CA ASP A 183 -3.24 -32.25 11.53
C ASP A 183 -2.19 -32.93 10.64
N THR A 184 -1.21 -33.59 11.26
CA THR A 184 -0.07 -34.28 10.60
C THR A 184 -0.49 -35.42 9.67
N LYS A 185 -1.78 -35.80 9.67
CA LYS A 185 -2.35 -36.81 8.77
C LYS A 185 -2.69 -36.29 7.37
N LEU A 186 -2.95 -34.99 7.22
CA LEU A 186 -3.28 -34.34 5.93
C LEU A 186 -2.04 -34.08 5.05
N GLN A 187 -0.84 -34.05 5.64
CA GLN A 187 0.43 -33.87 4.91
C GLN A 187 0.79 -35.05 3.98
N LYS A 188 0.09 -36.18 4.08
CA LYS A 188 0.33 -37.38 3.25
C LYS A 188 -0.62 -37.52 2.07
N GLN A 189 -1.61 -36.65 1.92
CA GLN A 189 -2.43 -36.64 0.71
C GLN A 189 -1.70 -35.84 -0.36
N ASP A 190 -1.46 -36.49 -1.51
CA ASP A 190 -1.09 -35.79 -2.73
C ASP A 190 -2.08 -34.63 -2.93
N TRP A 191 -1.55 -33.42 -3.12
CA TRP A 191 -2.31 -32.19 -3.38
C TRP A 191 -2.99 -32.21 -4.75
N THR A 192 -3.43 -33.38 -5.21
CA THR A 192 -3.80 -33.61 -6.60
C THR A 192 -5.14 -33.01 -6.98
N ASP A 193 -5.97 -32.54 -6.04
CA ASP A 193 -6.98 -31.52 -6.34
C ASP A 193 -7.66 -31.05 -5.06
N TYR A 194 -7.40 -29.80 -4.66
CA TYR A 194 -8.19 -29.07 -3.64
C TYR A 194 -9.69 -29.07 -3.99
N PHE A 195 -10.01 -29.27 -5.26
CA PHE A 195 -11.34 -29.18 -5.86
C PHE A 195 -12.18 -30.47 -5.74
N ASP A 196 -11.55 -31.63 -5.48
CA ASP A 196 -12.24 -32.93 -5.51
C ASP A 196 -12.45 -33.57 -4.12
N GLN A 197 -11.73 -33.11 -3.10
CA GLN A 197 -11.84 -33.67 -1.75
C GLN A 197 -12.54 -32.71 -0.81
N ARG A 198 -13.72 -33.11 -0.33
CA ARG A 198 -14.41 -32.50 0.81
C ARG A 198 -13.57 -32.71 2.08
N ILE A 199 -12.54 -31.90 2.25
CA ILE A 199 -11.90 -31.66 3.54
C ILE A 199 -13.01 -31.19 4.48
N GLY A 200 -13.09 -31.69 5.72
CA GLY A 200 -14.32 -31.69 6.55
C GLY A 200 -15.14 -30.37 6.60
N GLU A 201 -16.44 -30.48 6.89
CA GLU A 201 -17.44 -29.38 6.82
C GLU A 201 -17.02 -28.07 7.52
N ASN A 202 -16.32 -28.14 8.66
CA ASN A 202 -15.85 -26.97 9.41
C ASN A 202 -14.63 -26.27 8.75
N TYR A 203 -13.80 -27.02 8.01
CA TYR A 203 -12.65 -26.49 7.28
C TYR A 203 -13.13 -25.69 6.06
N ASN A 204 -14.10 -26.22 5.33
CA ASN A 204 -14.67 -25.54 4.17
C ASN A 204 -15.37 -24.23 4.55
N ALA A 205 -16.13 -24.21 5.67
CA ALA A 205 -16.80 -23.00 6.13
C ALA A 205 -15.82 -21.85 6.44
N SER A 206 -14.70 -22.12 7.11
CA SER A 206 -13.70 -21.09 7.42
C SER A 206 -12.99 -20.55 6.18
N VAL A 207 -12.76 -21.40 5.17
CA VAL A 207 -12.15 -20.95 3.91
C VAL A 207 -13.15 -20.16 3.08
N ASP A 208 -14.40 -20.60 3.00
CA ASP A 208 -15.48 -19.92 2.28
C ASP A 208 -15.74 -18.52 2.88
N ASP A 209 -15.78 -18.40 4.21
CA ASP A 209 -15.93 -17.11 4.89
C ASP A 209 -14.75 -16.16 4.60
N ALA A 210 -13.51 -16.65 4.72
CA ALA A 210 -12.32 -15.85 4.41
C ALA A 210 -12.26 -15.42 2.94
N LEU A 211 -12.73 -16.29 2.03
CA LEU A 211 -12.82 -16.00 0.60
C LEU A 211 -13.86 -14.93 0.29
N GLN A 212 -15.07 -15.04 0.83
CA GLN A 212 -16.12 -14.04 0.67
C GLN A 212 -15.69 -12.68 1.21
N LEU A 213 -15.06 -12.66 2.40
CA LEU A 213 -14.53 -11.44 2.99
C LEU A 213 -13.38 -10.82 2.17
N SER A 214 -12.54 -11.65 1.55
CA SER A 214 -11.50 -11.20 0.61
C SER A 214 -12.10 -10.53 -0.62
N ILE A 215 -13.14 -11.14 -1.20
CA ILE A 215 -13.84 -10.59 -2.37
C ILE A 215 -14.51 -9.25 -2.02
N GLN A 216 -15.19 -9.17 -0.87
CA GLN A 216 -15.80 -7.92 -0.41
C GLN A 216 -14.75 -6.82 -0.20
N ALA A 217 -13.61 -7.13 0.41
CA ALA A 217 -12.52 -6.18 0.60
C ALA A 217 -11.95 -5.70 -0.75
N ALA A 218 -11.79 -6.61 -1.71
CA ALA A 218 -11.34 -6.29 -3.06
C ALA A 218 -12.33 -5.38 -3.80
N LEU A 219 -13.64 -5.67 -3.73
CA LEU A 219 -14.70 -4.83 -4.30
C LEU A 219 -14.70 -3.42 -3.67
N GLY A 220 -14.52 -3.33 -2.35
CA GLY A 220 -14.38 -2.06 -1.64
C GLY A 220 -13.19 -1.25 -2.13
N LEU A 221 -12.04 -1.90 -2.36
CA LEU A 221 -10.88 -1.24 -2.95
C LEU A 221 -11.16 -0.73 -4.37
N VAL A 222 -11.82 -1.53 -5.21
CA VAL A 222 -12.22 -1.10 -6.58
C VAL A 222 -13.12 0.13 -6.54
N GLN A 223 -14.07 0.20 -5.61
CA GLN A 223 -14.91 1.37 -5.42
C GLN A 223 -14.10 2.62 -5.05
N VAL A 224 -13.09 2.49 -4.19
CA VAL A 224 -12.17 3.59 -3.87
C VAL A 224 -11.43 4.07 -5.13
N ILE A 225 -10.95 3.14 -5.97
CA ILE A 225 -10.30 3.50 -7.24
C ILE A 225 -11.25 4.26 -8.16
N ALA A 226 -12.49 3.81 -8.29
CA ALA A 226 -13.50 4.51 -9.10
C ALA A 226 -13.68 5.97 -8.64
N LEU A 227 -13.78 6.20 -7.32
CA LEU A 227 -13.90 7.54 -6.74
C LEU A 227 -12.65 8.39 -6.94
N LEU A 228 -11.46 7.79 -6.91
CA LEU A 228 -10.20 8.49 -7.22
C LEU A 228 -10.14 8.96 -8.67
N PHE A 229 -10.58 8.12 -9.61
CA PHE A 229 -10.69 8.52 -11.02
C PHE A 229 -11.73 9.62 -11.23
N GLN A 230 -12.91 9.51 -10.61
CA GLN A 230 -13.97 10.52 -10.69
C GLN A 230 -13.54 11.87 -10.12
N SER A 231 -12.76 11.86 -9.03
CA SER A 231 -12.22 13.08 -8.40
C SER A 231 -10.91 13.59 -9.05
N ASN A 232 -10.45 12.92 -10.11
CA ASN A 232 -9.19 13.18 -10.80
C ASN A 232 -7.95 13.17 -9.89
N ASP A 233 -7.98 12.41 -8.79
CA ASP A 233 -6.82 12.19 -7.91
C ASP A 233 -6.14 10.87 -8.25
N ARG A 234 -5.29 10.92 -9.28
CA ARG A 234 -4.61 9.73 -9.83
C ARG A 234 -3.21 9.52 -9.26
N CYS A 235 -2.70 10.46 -8.44
CA CYS A 235 -1.31 10.49 -8.02
C CYS A 235 -0.90 9.28 -7.16
N MET A 236 -1.84 8.73 -6.40
CA MET A 236 -1.61 7.58 -5.51
C MET A 236 -1.81 6.22 -6.20
N LEU A 237 -2.45 6.19 -7.37
CA LEU A 237 -2.81 4.94 -8.04
C LEU A 237 -1.59 4.08 -8.42
N PRO A 238 -0.46 4.64 -8.93
CA PRO A 238 0.71 3.83 -9.27
C PRO A 238 1.28 3.07 -8.07
N GLU A 239 1.15 3.64 -6.87
CA GLU A 239 1.60 3.02 -5.63
C GLU A 239 0.66 1.89 -5.17
N LEU A 240 -0.58 1.83 -5.65
CA LEU A 240 -1.53 0.78 -5.29
C LEU A 240 -1.51 -0.42 -6.25
N MET A 241 -0.70 -0.41 -7.31
CA MET A 241 -0.76 -1.43 -8.37
C MET A 241 -0.55 -2.86 -7.87
N ASN A 242 0.36 -3.09 -6.92
CA ASN A 242 0.59 -4.41 -6.36
C ASN A 242 -0.62 -4.89 -5.54
N VAL A 243 -1.15 -4.02 -4.68
CA VAL A 243 -2.34 -4.31 -3.88
C VAL A 243 -3.58 -4.51 -4.76
N LEU A 244 -3.72 -3.74 -5.84
CA LEU A 244 -4.79 -3.93 -6.82
C LEU A 244 -4.63 -5.25 -7.57
N SER A 245 -3.41 -5.68 -7.85
CA SER A 245 -3.14 -7.00 -8.43
C SER A 245 -3.54 -8.12 -7.45
N ASP A 246 -3.28 -7.95 -6.16
CA ASP A 246 -3.72 -8.88 -5.12
C ASP A 246 -5.26 -8.91 -5.00
N ALA A 247 -5.90 -7.75 -5.05
CA ALA A 247 -7.36 -7.64 -5.07
C ALA A 247 -7.97 -8.31 -6.31
N CYS A 248 -7.42 -8.07 -7.50
CA CYS A 248 -7.85 -8.76 -8.72
C CYS A 248 -7.64 -10.28 -8.63
N SER A 249 -6.60 -10.74 -7.94
CA SER A 249 -6.39 -12.18 -7.70
C SER A 249 -7.50 -12.76 -6.82
N ALA A 250 -7.87 -12.06 -5.73
CA ALA A 250 -9.00 -12.45 -4.89
C ALA A 250 -10.33 -12.45 -5.67
N LEU A 251 -10.56 -11.46 -6.54
CA LEU A 251 -11.75 -11.40 -7.38
C LEU A 251 -11.78 -12.52 -8.42
N TYR A 252 -10.67 -12.78 -9.10
CA TYR A 252 -10.61 -13.75 -10.19
C TYR A 252 -10.71 -15.18 -9.67
N PHE A 253 -9.83 -15.56 -8.74
CA PHE A 253 -9.82 -16.92 -8.20
C PHE A 253 -10.97 -17.15 -7.23
N GLY A 254 -11.28 -16.16 -6.38
CA GLY A 254 -12.42 -16.26 -5.47
C GLY A 254 -13.75 -16.27 -6.19
N GLY A 255 -13.92 -15.47 -7.25
CA GLY A 255 -15.12 -15.55 -8.10
C GLY A 255 -15.30 -16.90 -8.78
N ARG A 256 -14.22 -17.67 -9.03
CA ARG A 256 -14.31 -19.04 -9.56
C ARG A 256 -14.60 -20.10 -8.49
N MET A 257 -14.38 -19.76 -7.22
CA MET A 257 -14.52 -20.66 -6.07
C MET A 257 -15.85 -20.48 -5.33
N VAL A 258 -16.48 -19.31 -5.41
CA VAL A 258 -17.77 -19.06 -4.77
C VAL A 258 -18.92 -19.59 -5.63
N THR A 259 -19.95 -20.15 -4.98
CA THR A 259 -21.14 -20.71 -5.63
C THR A 259 -22.21 -19.68 -5.98
N ASP A 260 -22.16 -18.48 -5.39
CA ASP A 260 -23.09 -17.37 -5.64
C ASP A 260 -22.83 -16.71 -7.02
N PRO A 261 -23.74 -16.89 -8.01
CA PRO A 261 -23.57 -16.34 -9.35
C PRO A 261 -23.52 -14.80 -9.40
N GLN A 262 -24.19 -14.12 -8.46
CA GLN A 262 -24.17 -12.65 -8.42
C GLN A 262 -22.79 -12.13 -8.06
N LEU A 263 -22.15 -12.77 -7.08
CA LEU A 263 -20.82 -12.41 -6.62
C LEU A 263 -19.75 -12.70 -7.68
N VAL A 264 -19.89 -13.80 -8.44
CA VAL A 264 -19.05 -14.07 -9.62
C VAL A 264 -19.16 -12.95 -10.66
N GLN A 265 -20.39 -12.56 -11.01
CA GLN A 265 -20.62 -11.50 -12.00
C GLN A 265 -20.06 -10.15 -11.53
N GLN A 266 -20.23 -9.81 -10.25
CA GLN A 266 -19.67 -8.60 -9.66
C GLN A 266 -18.14 -8.60 -9.71
N ALA A 267 -17.50 -9.73 -9.38
CA ALA A 267 -16.05 -9.85 -9.42
C ALA A 267 -15.48 -9.68 -10.84
N GLN A 268 -16.10 -10.34 -11.83
CA GLN A 268 -15.72 -10.18 -13.25
C GLN A 268 -15.90 -8.74 -13.73
N SER A 269 -17.04 -8.12 -13.39
CA SER A 269 -17.33 -6.73 -13.77
C SER A 269 -16.35 -5.75 -13.12
N ALA A 270 -15.92 -5.99 -11.88
CA ALA A 270 -14.95 -5.17 -11.18
C ALA A 270 -13.55 -5.24 -11.82
N ILE A 271 -13.09 -6.44 -12.21
CA ILE A 271 -11.81 -6.61 -12.92
C ILE A 271 -11.86 -5.88 -14.26
N LYS A 272 -12.93 -6.09 -15.04
CA LYS A 272 -13.13 -5.42 -16.33
C LYS A 272 -13.13 -3.90 -16.19
N PHE A 273 -13.88 -3.38 -15.21
CA PHE A 273 -13.92 -1.96 -14.91
C PHE A 273 -12.50 -1.39 -14.64
N LEU A 274 -11.68 -2.09 -13.85
CA LEU A 274 -10.32 -1.65 -13.57
C LEU A 274 -9.47 -1.61 -14.84
N VAL A 275 -9.53 -2.63 -15.69
CA VAL A 275 -8.81 -2.67 -16.96
C VAL A 275 -9.25 -1.50 -17.84
N ASP A 276 -10.55 -1.35 -18.08
CA ASP A 276 -11.12 -0.31 -18.95
C ASP A 276 -10.78 1.11 -18.45
N ILE A 277 -10.86 1.36 -17.15
CA ILE A 277 -10.61 2.71 -16.60
C ILE A 277 -9.14 3.12 -16.68
N PHE A 278 -8.20 2.19 -16.45
CA PHE A 278 -6.78 2.48 -16.63
C PHE A 278 -6.42 2.66 -18.11
N GLU A 279 -6.97 1.83 -19.01
CA GLU A 279 -6.77 1.96 -20.46
C GLU A 279 -7.27 3.29 -21.02
N SER A 280 -8.41 3.77 -20.52
CA SER A 280 -8.97 5.06 -20.91
C SER A 280 -8.07 6.26 -20.55
N SER A 281 -7.09 6.06 -19.67
CA SER A 281 -6.19 7.10 -19.18
C SER A 281 -4.79 6.98 -19.78
N ALA A 282 -4.58 7.57 -20.96
CA ALA A 282 -3.31 7.56 -21.68
C ALA A 282 -2.08 7.97 -20.85
N SER A 283 -2.22 8.93 -19.92
CA SER A 283 -1.13 9.36 -19.03
C SER A 283 -0.71 8.27 -18.03
N MET A 284 -1.65 7.45 -17.58
CA MET A 284 -1.40 6.37 -16.63
C MET A 284 -0.76 5.18 -17.34
N MET A 285 -1.21 4.85 -18.55
CA MET A 285 -0.65 3.79 -19.39
C MET A 285 0.82 4.02 -19.79
N GLN A 286 1.34 5.24 -19.66
CA GLN A 286 2.78 5.52 -19.87
C GLN A 286 3.67 5.01 -18.72
N LEU A 287 3.08 4.69 -17.57
CA LEU A 287 3.77 4.15 -16.41
C LEU A 287 3.92 2.63 -16.57
N PRO A 288 5.15 2.08 -16.58
CA PRO A 288 5.37 0.66 -16.82
C PRO A 288 4.58 -0.28 -15.90
N ARG A 289 4.48 0.06 -14.61
CA ARG A 289 3.73 -0.74 -13.62
C ARG A 289 2.23 -0.80 -13.92
N VAL A 290 1.64 0.30 -14.36
CA VAL A 290 0.22 0.36 -14.73
C VAL A 290 -0.01 -0.42 -16.02
N PHE A 291 0.85 -0.23 -17.02
CA PHE A 291 0.78 -0.98 -18.27
C PHE A 291 0.87 -2.51 -18.02
N GLN A 292 1.83 -2.95 -17.22
CA GLN A 292 1.98 -4.38 -16.86
C GLN A 292 0.76 -4.91 -16.11
N PHE A 293 0.19 -4.13 -15.19
CA PHE A 293 -1.04 -4.48 -14.48
C PHE A 293 -2.20 -4.69 -15.47
N VAL A 294 -2.42 -3.74 -16.38
CA VAL A 294 -3.49 -3.80 -17.38
C VAL A 294 -3.31 -4.99 -18.31
N GLU A 295 -2.12 -5.20 -18.87
CA GLU A 295 -1.85 -6.33 -19.76
C GLU A 295 -2.07 -7.68 -19.07
N LYS A 296 -1.60 -7.83 -17.83
CA LYS A 296 -1.81 -9.06 -17.03
C LYS A 296 -3.30 -9.38 -16.90
N TRP A 297 -4.09 -8.41 -16.45
CA TRP A 297 -5.49 -8.64 -16.12
C TRP A 297 -6.40 -8.66 -17.34
N ARG A 298 -6.04 -7.98 -18.44
CA ARG A 298 -6.71 -8.12 -19.73
C ARG A 298 -6.60 -9.55 -20.25
N GLN A 299 -5.38 -10.12 -20.29
CA GLN A 299 -5.15 -11.48 -20.76
C GLN A 299 -5.91 -12.53 -19.95
N LEU A 300 -5.95 -12.38 -18.63
CA LEU A 300 -6.65 -13.30 -17.73
C LEU A 300 -8.18 -13.17 -17.80
N HIS A 301 -8.69 -11.97 -18.03
CA HIS A 301 -10.12 -11.73 -18.23
C HIS A 301 -10.62 -12.28 -19.58
N ASP A 302 -9.81 -12.14 -20.63
CA ASP A 302 -10.18 -12.59 -21.99
C ASP A 302 -9.91 -14.09 -22.22
N SER A 303 -9.24 -14.75 -21.27
CA SER A 303 -9.03 -16.21 -21.29
C SER A 303 -10.25 -16.93 -20.67
N PRO A 304 -10.86 -17.89 -21.38
CA PRO A 304 -12.04 -18.62 -20.91
C PRO A 304 -11.83 -19.36 -19.58
#